data_AF-A0AA39KE86-F1
#
_entry.id   AF-A0AA39KE86-F1
#
_cell.length_a   1.000
_cell.length_b   1.000
_cell.length_c   1.000
_cell.angle_alpha   90.00
_cell.angle_beta   90.00
_cell.angle_gamma   90.00
#
_symmetry.space_group_name_H-M   'P 1'
#
loop_
_entity.id
_entity.type
_entity.pdbx_description
1 polymer ?
#
loop_
_entity_poly.entity_id
_entity_poly.type
_entity_poly.pdbx_seq_one_letter_code
_entity_poly.pdbx_strand_id
1 'polypeptide(L)'
;MVRLLDGPSVKAEEIEWAMDLEAGKTLIDWLAAQMPPNLDMDDGDLDLVQKTVLTGVALEREEVEALANIQTSSGDDEDTVCMPKNYSVPSEAREHARLMDTESTYIEDEIELLRTRLKHTKIANRKMTQTMKDLKREIGRTCEEISASQERLAEMPTLLLPQSIRCASEVLDALKNKASGDAPTDAELKAYASYRSAVVERTKQGVQDVITAAAGLPSEEELEQVAHQVSKKLYGEQGVIKVAEEVFFRQQMEEVCEELERTDRRAGVANLLLKVKSAQEHQVDEVKDVDIREELEMAWRLDQMSLLNEKSEILQNAIKDFESNIIPPLQSLYGTVKTSVSHMAEAEGLIAALGEELEEIAESSRLATDNSRNSLGISQDTAAEAQTLQAGLVDLLKKYEDLRPVRSEPLVLLDREDTLRELKAIKEQERSLESEEERGSVALIQGLEHLRELAGAFVI
;
A
#
# COMPACT_ATOMS: atom_id res chain seq x y z
N MET A 1 2.92 48.05 -89.62
CA MET A 1 2.41 47.05 -88.67
C MET A 1 1.05 47.55 -88.18
N VAL A 2 0.03 47.52 -89.06
CA VAL A 2 -1.40 47.81 -88.81
C VAL A 2 -2.13 47.04 -89.93
N ARG A 3 -2.19 45.71 -89.82
CA ARG A 3 -2.77 44.82 -90.87
C ARG A 3 -3.87 43.90 -90.35
N LEU A 4 -4.25 44.02 -89.08
CA LEU A 4 -5.25 43.16 -88.44
C LEU A 4 -6.48 43.91 -87.92
N LEU A 5 -6.43 45.25 -87.90
CA LEU A 5 -7.61 46.09 -88.00
C LEU A 5 -7.71 46.37 -89.50
N ASP A 6 -8.71 45.82 -90.19
CA ASP A 6 -8.89 45.83 -91.66
C ASP A 6 -9.20 47.24 -92.23
N GLY A 7 -8.62 48.28 -91.62
CA GLY A 7 -8.74 49.68 -91.97
C GLY A 7 -7.83 50.07 -93.14
N PRO A 8 -8.04 51.26 -93.74
CA PRO A 8 -7.27 51.72 -94.87
C PRO A 8 -5.78 51.73 -94.53
N SER A 9 -4.95 51.15 -95.42
CA SER A 9 -3.50 51.13 -95.24
C SER A 9 -2.95 52.55 -95.40
N VAL A 10 -2.83 53.28 -94.30
CA VAL A 10 -2.31 54.65 -94.32
C VAL A 10 -0.83 54.61 -94.69
N LYS A 11 -0.48 55.26 -95.80
CA LYS A 11 0.93 55.39 -96.20
C LYS A 11 1.60 56.50 -95.39
N ALA A 12 2.91 56.39 -95.14
CA ALA A 12 3.65 57.43 -94.42
C ALA A 12 3.48 58.83 -95.08
N GLU A 13 3.41 58.85 -96.41
CA GLU A 13 3.16 60.04 -97.24
C GLU A 13 1.81 60.71 -96.92
N GLU A 14 0.78 59.94 -96.55
CA GLU A 14 -0.56 60.47 -96.21
C GLU A 14 -0.58 61.08 -94.82
N ILE A 15 0.25 60.57 -93.89
CA ILE A 15 0.43 61.16 -92.56
C ILE A 15 1.20 62.48 -92.67
N GLU A 16 2.27 62.51 -93.47
CA GLU A 16 3.01 63.75 -93.76
C GLU A 16 2.09 64.80 -94.41
N TRP A 17 1.29 64.40 -95.40
CA TRP A 17 0.29 65.27 -96.01
C TRP A 17 -0.75 65.80 -95.01
N ALA A 18 -1.22 64.94 -94.09
CA ALA A 18 -2.17 65.36 -93.06
C ALA A 18 -1.53 66.32 -92.05
N MET A 19 -0.23 66.20 -91.75
CA MET A 19 0.49 67.14 -90.88
C MET A 19 0.68 68.51 -91.51
N ASP A 20 0.73 68.62 -92.85
CA ASP A 20 0.79 69.90 -93.57
C ASP A 20 -0.52 70.69 -93.45
N LEU A 21 -1.65 70.02 -93.16
CA LEU A 21 -2.93 70.65 -92.88
C LEU A 21 -3.11 70.87 -91.37
N GLU A 22 -3.46 72.09 -90.96
CA GLU A 22 -3.65 72.44 -89.55
C GLU A 22 -4.67 71.54 -88.83
N ALA A 23 -5.77 71.19 -89.53
CA ALA A 23 -6.77 70.26 -89.02
C ALA A 23 -6.24 68.82 -88.88
N GLY A 24 -5.43 68.35 -89.83
CA GLY A 24 -4.84 67.01 -89.77
C GLY A 24 -3.78 66.90 -88.69
N LYS A 25 -2.94 67.93 -88.52
CA LYS A 25 -2.01 68.04 -87.40
C LYS A 25 -2.72 67.97 -86.05
N THR A 26 -3.81 68.72 -85.89
CA THR A 26 -4.61 68.72 -84.65
C THR A 26 -5.17 67.32 -84.34
N LEU A 27 -5.62 66.58 -85.36
CA LEU A 27 -6.11 65.21 -85.20
C LEU A 27 -5.00 64.24 -84.80
N ILE A 28 -3.81 64.35 -85.42
CA ILE A 28 -2.66 63.52 -85.10
C ILE A 28 -2.16 63.82 -83.68
N ASP A 29 -2.08 65.09 -83.29
CA ASP A 29 -1.70 65.51 -81.94
C ASP A 29 -2.72 64.99 -80.90
N TRP A 30 -4.02 65.01 -81.22
CA TRP A 30 -5.06 64.44 -80.37
C TRP A 30 -4.92 62.92 -80.22
N LEU A 31 -4.68 62.19 -81.32
CA LEU A 31 -4.44 60.74 -81.31
C LEU A 31 -3.17 60.40 -80.52
N ALA A 32 -2.09 61.15 -80.71
CA ALA A 32 -0.85 61.00 -79.96
C ALA A 32 -1.07 61.27 -78.46
N ALA A 33 -1.93 62.22 -78.10
CA ALA A 33 -2.30 62.49 -76.71
C ALA A 33 -3.17 61.39 -76.07
N GLN A 34 -3.87 60.57 -76.87
CA GLN A 34 -4.56 59.38 -76.35
C GLN A 34 -3.58 58.23 -76.04
N MET A 35 -2.35 58.29 -76.55
CA MET A 35 -1.32 57.29 -76.29
C MET A 35 -0.62 57.61 -74.95
N PRO A 36 -0.48 56.65 -74.02
CA PRO A 36 0.19 56.90 -72.75
C PRO A 36 1.63 57.39 -72.99
N PRO A 37 2.07 58.52 -72.39
CA PRO A 37 3.31 59.19 -72.78
C PRO A 37 4.61 58.44 -72.46
N ASN A 38 4.56 57.29 -71.78
CA ASN A 38 5.72 56.45 -71.45
C ASN A 38 5.30 54.97 -71.36
N LEU A 39 5.34 54.25 -72.48
CA LEU A 39 5.22 52.79 -72.49
C LEU A 39 6.63 52.19 -72.60
N ASP A 40 7.35 52.10 -71.48
CA ASP A 40 8.52 51.22 -71.34
C ASP A 40 8.04 49.76 -71.22
N MET A 41 7.35 49.27 -72.25
CA MET A 41 6.79 47.92 -72.31
C MET A 41 7.58 47.11 -73.34
N ASP A 42 7.80 45.83 -73.04
CA ASP A 42 8.47 44.88 -73.93
C ASP A 42 7.74 44.82 -75.28
N ASP A 43 8.47 44.66 -76.39
CA ASP A 43 8.00 44.93 -77.78
C ASP A 43 6.73 44.13 -78.16
N GLY A 44 6.42 43.05 -77.43
CA GLY A 44 5.21 42.24 -77.58
C GLY A 44 3.94 42.77 -76.87
N ASP A 45 4.08 43.44 -75.72
CA ASP A 45 2.95 43.99 -74.94
C ASP A 45 2.56 45.40 -75.42
N LEU A 46 3.47 46.09 -76.09
CA LEU A 46 3.20 47.38 -76.72
C LEU A 46 2.08 47.26 -77.77
N ASP A 47 2.06 46.20 -78.57
CA ASP A 47 1.03 45.94 -79.59
C ASP A 47 -0.36 45.71 -78.95
N LEU A 48 -0.44 45.03 -77.79
CA LEU A 48 -1.71 44.78 -77.11
C LEU A 48 -2.28 46.03 -76.43
N VAL A 49 -1.43 46.86 -75.83
CA VAL A 49 -1.82 48.13 -75.21
C VAL A 49 -2.22 49.16 -76.27
N GLN A 50 -1.46 49.27 -77.36
CA GLN A 50 -1.83 50.13 -78.48
C GLN A 50 -3.14 49.69 -79.11
N LYS A 51 -3.35 48.37 -79.29
CA LYS A 51 -4.62 47.83 -79.76
C LYS A 51 -5.76 48.21 -78.83
N THR A 52 -5.67 47.93 -77.53
CA THR A 52 -6.76 48.21 -76.57
C THR A 52 -7.14 49.70 -76.48
N VAL A 53 -6.16 50.61 -76.54
CA VAL A 53 -6.42 52.06 -76.58
C VAL A 53 -7.11 52.45 -77.88
N LEU A 54 -6.66 51.89 -79.02
CA LEU A 54 -7.26 52.18 -80.32
C LEU A 54 -8.61 51.50 -80.52
N THR A 55 -8.92 50.37 -79.86
CA THR A 55 -10.23 49.72 -79.97
C THR A 55 -11.36 50.61 -79.44
N GLY A 56 -11.09 51.49 -78.48
CA GLY A 56 -12.08 52.43 -77.95
C GLY A 56 -12.36 53.63 -78.86
N VAL A 57 -11.50 53.88 -79.85
CA VAL A 57 -11.60 55.03 -80.78
C VAL A 57 -11.87 54.57 -82.21
N ALA A 58 -11.47 53.35 -82.56
CA ALA A 58 -11.73 52.73 -83.85
C ALA A 58 -13.19 52.30 -83.92
N LEU A 59 -13.90 52.81 -84.92
CA LEU A 59 -15.23 52.31 -85.26
C LEU A 59 -15.10 50.85 -85.72
N GLU A 60 -15.88 49.96 -85.12
CA GLU A 60 -15.96 48.58 -85.58
C GLU A 60 -16.50 48.53 -87.02
N ARG A 61 -16.20 47.46 -87.76
CA ARG A 61 -16.62 47.34 -89.15
C ARG A 61 -18.14 47.50 -89.29
N GLU A 62 -18.90 46.93 -88.37
CA GLU A 62 -20.35 47.01 -88.32
C GLU A 62 -20.86 48.44 -88.03
N GLU A 63 -20.10 49.23 -87.26
CA GLU A 63 -20.39 50.64 -86.99
C GLU A 63 -20.10 51.50 -88.22
N VAL A 64 -19.00 51.22 -88.93
CA VAL A 64 -18.67 51.87 -90.20
C VAL A 64 -19.72 51.54 -91.26
N GLU A 65 -20.15 50.28 -91.36
CA GLU A 65 -21.23 49.85 -92.25
C GLU A 65 -22.58 50.52 -91.87
N ALA A 66 -22.88 50.66 -90.58
CA ALA A 66 -24.06 51.38 -90.11
C ALA A 66 -24.01 52.88 -90.48
N LEU A 67 -22.87 53.54 -90.30
CA LEU A 67 -22.66 54.94 -90.67
C LEU A 67 -22.72 55.15 -92.19
N ALA A 68 -22.14 54.25 -92.99
CA ALA A 68 -22.19 54.32 -94.45
C ALA A 68 -23.62 54.13 -94.98
N ASN A 69 -24.41 53.24 -94.36
CA ASN A 69 -25.84 53.06 -94.68
C ASN A 69 -26.68 54.29 -94.33
N ILE A 70 -26.33 55.02 -93.26
CA ILE A 70 -26.98 56.31 -92.94
C ILE A 70 -26.64 57.36 -94.00
N GLN A 71 -25.39 57.41 -94.47
CA GLN A 71 -24.93 58.39 -95.48
C GLN A 71 -25.55 58.17 -96.87
N THR A 72 -25.77 56.92 -97.27
CA THR A 72 -26.36 56.57 -98.58
C THR A 72 -27.88 56.74 -98.64
N SER A 73 -28.54 56.87 -97.49
CA SER A 73 -29.98 57.13 -97.40
C SER A 73 -30.36 58.62 -97.35
N SER A 74 -29.37 59.52 -97.41
CA SER A 74 -29.54 60.98 -97.36
C SER A 74 -29.80 61.54 -98.77
N GLY A 75 -31.05 61.44 -99.24
CA GLY A 75 -31.51 62.24 -100.38
C GLY A 75 -31.85 63.65 -99.93
N ASP A 76 -30.96 64.61 -100.19
CA ASP A 76 -31.13 66.07 -100.37
C ASP A 76 -32.18 66.82 -99.48
N ASP A 77 -32.43 66.36 -98.26
CA ASP A 77 -33.14 67.11 -97.23
C ASP A 77 -32.14 67.45 -96.12
N GLU A 78 -31.92 68.74 -95.91
CA GLU A 78 -30.96 69.36 -94.99
C GLU A 78 -31.39 69.24 -93.52
N ASP A 79 -31.97 68.09 -93.13
CA ASP A 79 -32.45 67.81 -91.79
C ASP A 79 -31.47 66.89 -91.02
N THR A 80 -30.82 67.51 -90.04
CA THR A 80 -29.98 66.95 -88.97
C THR A 80 -30.14 65.44 -88.76
N VAL A 81 -29.12 64.66 -89.16
CA VAL A 81 -29.02 63.21 -88.89
C VAL A 81 -29.05 62.98 -87.39
N CYS A 82 -30.21 62.62 -86.85
CA CYS A 82 -30.41 62.34 -85.44
C CYS A 82 -30.29 60.83 -85.22
N MET A 83 -29.22 60.38 -84.54
CA MET A 83 -29.07 58.97 -84.19
C MET A 83 -30.28 58.51 -83.35
N PRO A 84 -30.83 57.29 -83.60
CA PRO A 84 -31.96 56.78 -82.83
C PRO A 84 -31.59 56.70 -81.35
N LYS A 85 -32.40 57.31 -80.47
CA LYS A 85 -32.15 57.40 -79.01
C LYS A 85 -31.99 56.05 -78.27
N ASN A 86 -32.26 54.93 -78.94
CA ASN A 86 -32.18 53.58 -78.37
C ASN A 86 -31.11 52.70 -79.06
N TYR A 87 -30.28 53.27 -79.95
CA TYR A 87 -29.21 52.53 -80.58
C TYR A 87 -28.01 52.50 -79.63
N SER A 88 -27.77 51.34 -79.00
CA SER A 88 -26.50 51.06 -78.33
C SER A 88 -25.49 50.71 -79.40
N VAL A 89 -24.32 51.34 -79.33
CA VAL A 89 -23.25 51.06 -80.25
C VAL A 89 -22.81 49.59 -80.07
N PRO A 90 -22.63 48.79 -81.15
CA PRO A 90 -22.28 47.37 -81.06
C PRO A 90 -21.07 47.07 -80.15
N SER A 91 -20.05 47.94 -80.13
CA SER A 91 -18.91 47.85 -79.21
C SER A 91 -19.34 47.93 -77.73
N GLU A 92 -20.20 48.89 -77.36
CA GLU A 92 -20.75 48.99 -76.01
C GLU A 92 -21.61 47.78 -75.63
N ALA A 93 -22.42 47.28 -76.57
CA ALA A 93 -23.25 46.10 -76.33
C ALA A 93 -22.40 44.83 -76.12
N ARG A 94 -21.32 44.66 -76.90
CA ARG A 94 -20.35 43.55 -76.74
C ARG A 94 -19.60 43.66 -75.41
N GLU A 95 -19.17 44.86 -75.03
CA GLU A 95 -18.48 45.08 -73.76
C GLU A 95 -19.41 44.83 -72.57
N HIS A 96 -20.66 45.30 -72.63
CA HIS A 96 -21.68 45.00 -71.63
C HIS A 96 -21.95 43.49 -71.54
N ALA A 97 -22.05 42.78 -72.67
CA ALA A 97 -22.21 41.33 -72.66
C ALA A 97 -21.02 40.62 -72.01
N ARG A 98 -19.78 41.04 -72.31
CA ARG A 98 -18.57 40.53 -71.65
C ARG A 98 -18.58 40.79 -70.15
N LEU A 99 -18.98 41.99 -69.72
CA LEU A 99 -19.10 42.31 -68.29
C LEU A 99 -20.11 41.41 -67.59
N MET A 100 -21.30 41.21 -68.20
CA MET A 100 -22.32 40.30 -67.67
C MET A 100 -21.81 38.85 -67.59
N ASP A 101 -21.08 38.37 -68.60
CA ASP A 101 -20.48 37.04 -68.59
C ASP A 101 -19.44 36.92 -67.45
N THR A 102 -18.57 37.92 -67.29
CA THR A 102 -17.59 37.92 -66.18
C THR A 102 -18.27 37.97 -64.81
N GLU A 103 -19.28 38.81 -64.63
CA GLU A 103 -20.07 38.88 -63.39
C GLU A 103 -20.78 37.55 -63.11
N SER A 104 -21.35 36.91 -64.14
CA SER A 104 -21.95 35.59 -64.03
C SER A 104 -20.94 34.55 -63.55
N THR A 105 -19.72 34.54 -64.11
CA THR A 105 -18.66 33.63 -63.65
C THR A 105 -18.25 33.88 -62.20
N TYR A 106 -18.14 35.15 -61.77
CA TYR A 106 -17.84 35.50 -60.38
C TYR A 106 -18.94 35.02 -59.42
N ILE A 107 -20.21 35.17 -59.80
CA ILE A 107 -21.34 34.70 -58.99
C ILE A 107 -21.35 33.17 -58.90
N GLU A 108 -21.07 32.47 -60.00
CA GLU A 108 -20.96 31.01 -60.02
C GLU A 108 -19.85 30.49 -59.09
N ASP A 109 -18.68 31.12 -59.14
CA ASP A 109 -17.54 30.83 -58.26
C ASP A 109 -17.90 31.08 -56.77
N GLU A 110 -18.58 32.19 -56.47
CA GLU A 110 -19.02 32.49 -55.10
C GLU A 110 -20.06 31.46 -54.60
N ILE A 111 -21.00 31.04 -55.46
CA ILE A 111 -21.95 29.98 -55.13
C ILE A 111 -21.24 28.66 -54.86
N GLU A 112 -20.21 28.30 -55.63
CA GLU A 112 -19.41 27.11 -55.38
C GLU A 112 -18.66 27.19 -54.05
N LEU A 113 -18.04 28.34 -53.76
CA LEU A 113 -17.37 28.60 -52.47
C LEU A 113 -18.36 28.49 -51.29
N LEU A 114 -19.55 29.06 -51.40
CA LEU A 114 -20.58 28.95 -50.36
C LEU A 114 -21.07 27.51 -50.20
N ARG A 115 -21.20 26.75 -51.30
CA ARG A 115 -21.55 25.32 -51.24
C ARG A 115 -20.47 24.49 -50.56
N THR A 116 -19.19 24.73 -50.83
CA THR A 116 -18.09 24.02 -50.18
C THR A 116 -18.01 24.37 -48.68
N ARG A 117 -18.15 25.65 -48.32
CA ARG A 117 -18.24 26.09 -46.92
C ARG A 117 -19.42 25.45 -46.20
N LEU A 118 -20.61 25.40 -46.81
CA LEU A 118 -21.78 24.74 -46.24
C LEU A 118 -21.55 23.24 -46.04
N LYS A 119 -20.90 22.55 -46.99
CA LYS A 119 -20.51 21.15 -46.84
C LYS A 119 -19.55 20.97 -45.65
N HIS A 120 -18.54 21.82 -45.51
CA HIS A 120 -17.62 21.78 -44.37
C HIS A 120 -18.32 22.02 -43.03
N THR A 121 -19.20 23.03 -42.94
CA THR A 121 -19.98 23.29 -41.73
C THR A 121 -20.90 22.11 -41.38
N LYS A 122 -21.52 21.45 -42.38
CA LYS A 122 -22.32 20.24 -42.15
C LYS A 122 -21.47 19.09 -41.59
N ILE A 123 -20.26 18.89 -42.11
CA ILE A 123 -19.32 17.87 -41.60
C ILE A 123 -18.88 18.21 -40.17
N ALA A 124 -18.54 19.47 -39.90
CA ALA A 124 -18.17 19.93 -38.56
C ALA A 124 -19.31 19.72 -37.55
N ASN A 125 -20.55 20.06 -37.91
CA ASN A 125 -21.71 19.88 -37.05
C ASN A 125 -22.01 18.39 -36.78
N ARG A 126 -21.87 17.52 -37.79
CA ARG A 126 -21.97 16.06 -37.60
C ARG A 126 -20.89 15.55 -36.64
N LYS A 127 -19.64 15.99 -36.78
CA LYS A 127 -18.54 15.64 -35.86
C LYS A 127 -18.83 16.13 -34.44
N MET A 128 -19.28 17.36 -34.28
CA MET A 128 -19.63 17.94 -32.98
C MET A 128 -20.79 17.19 -32.30
N THR A 129 -21.82 16.80 -33.07
CA THR A 129 -22.93 15.99 -32.55
C THR A 129 -22.46 14.62 -32.10
N GLN A 130 -21.50 14.02 -32.82
CA GLN A 130 -20.91 12.74 -32.45
C GLN A 130 -20.07 12.85 -31.17
N THR A 131 -19.18 13.84 -31.06
CA THR A 131 -18.37 14.06 -29.85
C THR A 131 -19.25 14.35 -28.64
N MET A 132 -20.36 15.08 -28.81
CA MET A 132 -21.33 15.32 -27.73
C MET A 132 -22.00 14.03 -27.26
N LYS A 133 -22.33 13.10 -28.17
CA LYS A 133 -22.88 11.78 -27.81
C LYS A 133 -21.86 10.93 -27.06
N ASP A 134 -20.61 10.94 -27.51
CA ASP A 134 -19.54 10.17 -26.88
C ASP A 134 -19.22 10.70 -25.48
N LEU A 135 -19.17 12.02 -25.29
CA LEU A 135 -19.04 12.65 -23.97
C LEU A 135 -20.21 12.29 -23.03
N LYS A 136 -21.45 12.29 -23.52
CA LYS A 136 -22.60 11.86 -22.71
C LYS A 136 -22.49 10.39 -22.27
N ARG A 137 -21.99 9.51 -23.13
CA ARG A 137 -21.75 8.10 -22.79
C ARG A 137 -20.64 7.94 -21.75
N GLU A 138 -19.59 8.75 -21.86
CA GLU A 138 -18.49 8.74 -20.88
C GLU A 138 -18.96 9.23 -19.51
N ILE A 139 -19.70 10.34 -19.47
CA ILE A 139 -20.30 10.85 -18.24
C ILE A 139 -21.18 9.78 -17.58
N GLY A 140 -22.03 9.10 -18.37
CA GLY A 140 -22.87 8.01 -17.88
C GLY A 140 -22.04 6.88 -17.23
N ARG A 141 -20.98 6.42 -17.91
CA ARG A 141 -20.06 5.39 -17.36
C ARG A 141 -19.39 5.85 -16.07
N THR A 142 -18.87 7.08 -16.02
CA THR A 142 -18.24 7.60 -14.80
C THR A 142 -19.23 7.74 -13.64
N CYS A 143 -20.48 8.09 -13.90
CA CYS A 143 -21.52 8.12 -12.87
C CYS A 143 -21.84 6.72 -12.33
N GLU A 144 -21.92 5.71 -13.21
CA GLU A 144 -22.11 4.32 -12.81
C GLU A 144 -20.93 3.80 -11.96
N GLU A 145 -19.69 4.13 -12.34
CA GLU A 145 -18.49 3.77 -11.58
C GLU A 145 -18.45 4.45 -10.20
N ILE A 146 -18.81 5.74 -10.12
CA ILE A 146 -18.91 6.47 -8.86
C ILE A 146 -19.96 5.81 -7.95
N SER A 147 -21.17 5.55 -8.45
CA SER A 147 -22.23 4.89 -7.69
C SER A 147 -21.77 3.52 -7.17
N ALA A 148 -21.14 2.69 -8.02
CA ALA A 148 -20.62 1.39 -7.61
C ALA A 148 -19.51 1.51 -6.56
N SER A 149 -18.64 2.53 -6.66
CA SER A 149 -17.61 2.78 -5.64
C SER A 149 -18.21 3.25 -4.32
N GLN A 150 -19.27 4.07 -4.35
CA GLN A 150 -20.00 4.52 -3.17
C GLN A 150 -20.73 3.37 -2.48
N GLU A 151 -21.33 2.44 -3.24
CA GLU A 151 -21.92 1.21 -2.69
C GLU A 151 -20.85 0.35 -2.00
N ARG A 152 -19.70 0.11 -2.64
CA ARG A 152 -18.59 -0.62 -2.00
C ARG A 152 -18.07 0.08 -0.75
N LEU A 153 -17.96 1.40 -0.76
CA LEU A 153 -17.56 2.20 0.39
C LEU A 153 -18.63 2.24 1.49
N ALA A 154 -19.90 2.05 1.16
CA ALA A 154 -20.95 1.88 2.16
C ALA A 154 -20.94 0.46 2.78
N GLU A 155 -20.52 -0.54 2.02
CA GLU A 155 -20.39 -1.93 2.46
C GLU A 155 -19.12 -2.20 3.30
N MET A 156 -17.99 -1.53 3.00
CA MET A 156 -16.72 -1.73 3.73
C MET A 156 -16.72 -1.38 5.24
N PRO A 157 -17.29 -0.25 5.70
CA PRO A 157 -17.16 0.17 7.10
C PRO A 157 -17.97 -0.67 8.09
N THR A 158 -18.96 -1.43 7.60
CA THR A 158 -19.80 -2.27 8.47
C THR A 158 -19.21 -3.65 8.75
N LEU A 159 -18.27 -4.14 7.92
CA LEU A 159 -17.71 -5.49 8.06
C LEU A 159 -16.28 -5.52 8.63
N LEU A 160 -15.42 -4.56 8.27
CA LEU A 160 -13.98 -4.65 8.61
C LEU A 160 -13.64 -4.08 9.99
N LEU A 161 -14.21 -2.93 10.36
CA LEU A 161 -13.93 -2.31 11.67
C LEU A 161 -14.37 -3.20 12.85
N PRO A 162 -15.61 -3.73 12.89
CA PRO A 162 -16.05 -4.56 14.01
C PRO A 162 -15.24 -5.85 14.12
N GLN A 163 -14.80 -6.42 12.99
CA GLN A 163 -14.03 -7.65 12.97
C GLN A 163 -12.58 -7.43 13.39
N SER A 164 -11.94 -6.34 12.95
CA SER A 164 -10.61 -5.94 13.40
C SER A 164 -10.60 -5.61 14.90
N ILE A 165 -11.59 -4.84 15.38
CA ILE A 165 -11.77 -4.53 16.81
C ILE A 165 -12.03 -5.82 17.61
N ARG A 166 -12.87 -6.73 17.10
CA ARG A 166 -13.13 -8.01 17.77
C ARG A 166 -11.87 -8.86 17.87
N CYS A 167 -11.12 -9.03 16.78
CA CYS A 167 -9.86 -9.78 16.80
C CYS A 167 -8.81 -9.13 17.72
N ALA A 168 -8.66 -7.80 17.69
CA ALA A 168 -7.77 -7.09 18.60
C ALA A 168 -8.20 -7.26 20.08
N SER A 169 -9.51 -7.22 20.35
CA SER A 169 -10.06 -7.46 21.69
C SER A 169 -9.88 -8.89 22.17
N GLU A 170 -10.06 -9.90 21.30
CA GLU A 170 -9.83 -11.31 21.61
C GLU A 170 -8.36 -11.58 21.93
N VAL A 171 -7.43 -10.97 21.18
CA VAL A 171 -5.99 -11.06 21.45
C VAL A 171 -5.62 -10.34 22.74
N LEU A 172 -6.19 -9.15 23.00
CA LEU A 172 -6.00 -8.41 24.25
C LEU A 172 -6.57 -9.16 25.45
N ASP A 173 -7.74 -9.79 25.34
CA ASP A 173 -8.33 -10.59 26.40
C ASP A 173 -7.53 -11.89 26.62
N ALA A 174 -7.00 -12.52 25.56
CA ALA A 174 -6.09 -13.65 25.70
C ALA A 174 -4.77 -13.26 26.39
N LEU A 175 -4.21 -12.10 26.06
CA LEU A 175 -3.04 -11.51 26.73
C LEU A 175 -3.35 -11.14 28.18
N LYS A 176 -4.50 -10.51 28.43
CA LYS A 176 -4.96 -10.09 29.75
C LYS A 176 -5.22 -11.28 30.64
N ASN A 177 -5.92 -12.31 30.17
CA ASN A 177 -6.18 -13.54 30.91
C ASN A 177 -4.88 -14.31 31.20
N LYS A 178 -3.89 -14.25 30.31
CA LYS A 178 -2.54 -14.77 30.58
C LYS A 178 -1.74 -13.91 31.56
N ALA A 179 -1.93 -12.60 31.56
CA ALA A 179 -1.24 -11.67 32.46
C ALA A 179 -1.89 -11.60 33.86
N SER A 180 -3.20 -11.80 33.97
CA SER A 180 -3.97 -11.79 35.22
C SER A 180 -4.02 -13.15 35.90
N GLY A 181 -3.61 -14.23 35.21
CA GLY A 181 -3.29 -15.51 35.83
C GLY A 181 -1.96 -15.42 36.58
N ASP A 182 -2.00 -14.88 37.80
CA ASP A 182 -1.01 -14.99 38.88
C ASP A 182 0.42 -15.31 38.46
N ALA A 183 1.20 -14.30 38.02
CA ALA A 183 2.67 -14.25 38.04
C ALA A 183 3.43 -15.59 38.32
N PRO A 184 3.22 -16.68 37.55
CA PRO A 184 3.77 -17.98 37.93
C PRO A 184 5.25 -17.95 37.63
N THR A 185 5.63 -17.18 36.61
CA THR A 185 6.98 -17.01 36.11
C THR A 185 7.94 -16.47 37.16
N ASP A 186 7.56 -15.48 37.99
CA ASP A 186 8.49 -14.89 38.95
C ASP A 186 8.69 -15.79 40.19
N ALA A 187 7.61 -16.39 40.70
CA ALA A 187 7.68 -17.35 41.80
C ALA A 187 8.42 -18.63 41.39
N GLU A 188 8.17 -19.15 40.18
CA GLU A 188 8.85 -20.30 39.60
C GLU A 188 10.33 -19.98 39.30
N LEU A 189 10.65 -18.82 38.71
CA LEU A 189 12.04 -18.38 38.51
C LEU A 189 12.79 -18.30 39.83
N LYS A 190 12.16 -17.76 40.88
CA LYS A 190 12.74 -17.70 42.22
C LYS A 190 12.95 -19.09 42.81
N ALA A 191 12.02 -20.02 42.58
CA ALA A 191 12.17 -21.42 42.98
C ALA A 191 13.33 -22.10 42.25
N TYR A 192 13.47 -21.92 40.93
CA TYR A 192 14.57 -22.46 40.13
C TYR A 192 15.92 -21.83 40.50
N ALA A 193 15.95 -20.52 40.75
CA ALA A 193 17.15 -19.83 41.23
C ALA A 193 17.58 -20.35 42.61
N SER A 194 16.63 -20.61 43.50
CA SER A 194 16.87 -21.22 44.81
C SER A 194 17.39 -22.64 44.68
N TYR A 195 16.78 -23.46 43.82
CA TYR A 195 17.21 -24.83 43.57
C TYR A 195 18.61 -24.90 42.94
N ARG A 196 18.89 -24.07 41.92
CA ARG A 196 20.24 -23.91 41.36
C ARG A 196 21.26 -23.57 42.44
N SER A 197 20.95 -22.61 43.31
CA SER A 197 21.84 -22.21 44.40
C SER A 197 22.09 -23.36 45.37
N ALA A 198 21.06 -24.16 45.68
CA ALA A 198 21.19 -25.34 46.52
C ALA A 198 22.08 -26.42 45.88
N VAL A 199 21.96 -26.68 44.57
CA VAL A 199 22.84 -27.62 43.84
C VAL A 199 24.29 -27.13 43.89
N VAL A 200 24.52 -25.85 43.59
CA VAL A 200 25.87 -25.25 43.61
C VAL A 200 26.51 -25.32 45.00
N GLU A 201 25.78 -24.96 46.06
CA GLU A 201 26.31 -25.05 47.43
C GLU A 201 26.58 -26.50 47.85
N ARG A 202 25.72 -27.45 47.46
CA ARG A 202 25.97 -28.89 47.72
C ARG A 202 27.24 -29.38 47.00
N THR A 203 27.41 -29.04 45.73
CA THR A 203 28.62 -29.40 44.96
C THR A 203 29.86 -28.77 45.56
N LYS A 204 29.78 -27.49 45.96
CA LYS A 204 30.88 -26.76 46.59
C LYS A 204 31.25 -27.41 47.93
N GLN A 205 30.28 -27.76 48.76
CA GLN A 205 30.52 -28.44 50.02
C GLN A 205 31.19 -29.80 49.80
N GLY A 206 30.65 -30.64 48.90
CA GLY A 206 31.24 -31.94 48.60
C GLY A 206 32.68 -31.85 48.07
N VAL A 207 32.97 -30.87 47.21
CA VAL A 207 34.34 -30.61 46.74
C VAL A 207 35.24 -30.16 47.90
N GLN A 208 34.74 -29.33 48.82
CA GLN A 208 35.48 -28.89 49.99
C GLN A 208 35.77 -30.05 50.96
N ASP A 209 34.84 -30.98 51.11
CA ASP A 209 35.01 -32.19 51.91
C ASP A 209 36.13 -33.08 51.32
N VAL A 210 36.13 -33.28 49.99
CA VAL A 210 37.21 -34.00 49.28
C VAL A 210 38.55 -33.27 49.42
N ILE A 211 38.60 -31.94 49.32
CA ILE A 211 39.83 -31.16 49.53
C ILE A 211 40.35 -31.34 50.96
N THR A 212 39.46 -31.34 51.94
CA THR A 212 39.81 -31.52 53.35
C THR A 212 40.32 -32.94 53.61
N ALA A 213 39.69 -33.95 53.01
CA ALA A 213 40.16 -35.33 53.07
C ALA A 213 41.52 -35.51 52.37
N ALA A 214 41.71 -34.88 51.21
CA ALA A 214 42.98 -34.90 50.47
C ALA A 214 44.11 -34.22 51.25
N ALA A 215 43.82 -33.14 51.98
CA ALA A 215 44.79 -32.48 52.86
C ALA A 215 45.19 -33.34 54.07
N GLY A 216 44.39 -34.35 54.42
CA GLY A 216 44.72 -35.34 55.44
C GLY A 216 45.56 -36.51 54.92
N LEU A 217 45.77 -36.62 53.59
CA LEU A 217 46.65 -37.64 53.04
C LEU A 217 48.11 -37.30 53.35
N PRO A 218 48.94 -38.30 53.68
CA PRO A 218 50.36 -38.09 53.89
C PRO A 218 51.03 -37.63 52.59
N SER A 219 52.00 -36.73 52.75
CA SER A 219 52.91 -36.34 51.67
C SER A 219 53.82 -37.50 51.28
N GLU A 220 54.39 -37.45 50.07
CA GLU A 220 55.31 -38.49 49.58
C GLU A 220 56.51 -38.69 50.54
N GLU A 221 57.04 -37.59 51.09
CA GLU A 221 58.12 -37.62 52.08
C GLU A 221 57.71 -38.29 53.40
N GLU A 222 56.49 -38.05 53.88
CA GLU A 222 55.94 -38.71 55.07
C GLU A 222 55.71 -40.21 54.80
N LEU A 223 55.26 -40.56 53.59
CA LEU A 223 55.07 -41.95 53.18
C LEU A 223 56.40 -42.72 53.20
N GLU A 224 57.48 -42.13 52.67
CA GLU A 224 58.83 -42.71 52.72
C GLU A 224 59.34 -42.86 54.16
N GLN A 225 59.11 -41.87 55.02
CA GLN A 225 59.48 -41.95 56.44
C GLN A 225 58.71 -43.05 57.16
N VAL A 226 57.41 -43.18 56.92
CA VAL A 226 56.58 -44.25 57.47
C VAL A 226 57.05 -45.61 56.95
N ALA A 227 57.28 -45.75 55.64
CA ALA A 227 57.81 -46.98 55.05
C ALA A 227 59.15 -47.39 55.69
N HIS A 228 60.05 -46.43 55.93
CA HIS A 228 61.33 -46.69 56.59
C HIS A 228 61.14 -47.07 58.07
N GLN A 229 60.24 -46.41 58.80
CA GLN A 229 59.94 -46.77 60.20
C GLN A 229 59.29 -48.15 60.32
N VAL A 230 58.34 -48.46 59.44
CA VAL A 230 57.60 -49.74 59.41
C VAL A 230 58.56 -50.87 59.05
N SER A 231 59.35 -50.73 57.99
CA SER A 231 60.39 -51.71 57.62
C SER A 231 61.41 -51.91 58.74
N LYS A 232 61.93 -50.84 59.35
CA LYS A 232 62.86 -50.94 60.47
C LYS A 232 62.26 -51.71 61.66
N LYS A 233 60.98 -51.52 61.97
CA LYS A 233 60.30 -52.26 63.06
C LYS A 233 60.05 -53.72 62.69
N LEU A 234 59.56 -53.99 61.49
CA LEU A 234 59.26 -55.34 61.00
C LEU A 234 60.51 -56.21 60.89
N TYR A 235 61.60 -55.69 60.33
CA TYR A 235 62.85 -56.43 60.18
C TYR A 235 63.79 -56.35 61.40
N GLY A 236 63.62 -55.34 62.26
CA GLY A 236 64.44 -55.14 63.45
C GLY A 236 64.02 -55.99 64.66
N GLU A 237 62.74 -56.32 64.78
CA GLU A 237 62.19 -57.11 65.89
C GLU A 237 61.66 -58.46 65.37
N GLN A 238 62.47 -59.51 65.49
CA GLN A 238 62.17 -60.89 65.05
C GLN A 238 60.86 -61.51 65.62
N GLY A 239 60.21 -60.84 66.58
CA GLY A 239 58.93 -61.25 67.14
C GLY A 239 57.71 -60.74 66.37
N VAL A 240 57.79 -59.60 65.68
CA VAL A 240 56.62 -58.94 65.09
C VAL A 240 56.10 -59.70 63.88
N ILE A 241 56.99 -60.24 63.04
CA ILE A 241 56.62 -61.05 61.87
C ILE A 241 55.84 -62.29 62.30
N LYS A 242 56.27 -63.00 63.35
CA LYS A 242 55.57 -64.20 63.84
C LYS A 242 54.18 -63.89 64.38
N VAL A 243 54.02 -62.76 65.08
CA VAL A 243 52.71 -62.32 65.56
C VAL A 243 51.81 -61.89 64.40
N ALA A 244 52.37 -61.22 63.38
CA ALA A 244 51.63 -60.83 62.19
C ALA A 244 51.18 -62.04 61.36
N GLU A 245 52.05 -63.05 61.18
CA GLU A 245 51.71 -64.33 60.54
C GLU A 245 50.58 -65.05 61.31
N GLU A 246 50.65 -65.08 62.65
CA GLU A 246 49.62 -65.72 63.47
C GLU A 246 48.27 -64.98 63.40
N VAL A 247 48.29 -63.65 63.41
CA VAL A 247 47.07 -62.82 63.26
C VAL A 247 46.49 -62.96 61.86
N PHE A 248 47.31 -62.89 60.81
CA PHE A 248 46.87 -63.07 59.43
C PHE A 248 46.26 -64.46 59.21
N PHE A 249 46.89 -65.49 59.77
CA PHE A 249 46.35 -66.85 59.75
C PHE A 249 44.99 -66.94 60.45
N ARG A 250 44.84 -66.31 61.62
CA ARG A 250 43.53 -66.25 62.32
C ARG A 250 42.48 -65.53 61.49
N GLN A 251 42.82 -64.41 60.86
CA GLN A 251 41.89 -63.63 60.04
C GLN A 251 41.46 -64.39 58.79
N GLN A 252 42.39 -65.05 58.09
CA GLN A 252 42.04 -65.93 56.97
C GLN A 252 41.14 -67.08 57.42
N MET A 253 41.41 -67.68 58.58
CA MET A 253 40.56 -68.73 59.14
C MET A 253 39.16 -68.19 59.49
N GLU A 254 39.04 -66.97 60.00
CA GLU A 254 37.77 -66.32 60.29
C GLU A 254 36.98 -66.01 59.00
N GLU A 255 37.63 -65.48 57.98
CA GLU A 255 37.02 -65.21 56.66
C GLU A 255 36.54 -66.51 56.00
N VAL A 256 37.34 -67.58 56.07
CA VAL A 256 36.95 -68.93 55.64
C VAL A 256 35.75 -69.44 56.44
N CYS A 257 35.71 -69.22 57.76
CA CYS A 257 34.57 -69.58 58.61
C CYS A 257 33.32 -68.79 58.22
N GLU A 258 33.40 -67.47 58.01
CA GLU A 258 32.26 -66.65 57.59
C GLU A 258 31.76 -67.03 56.19
N GLU A 259 32.66 -67.31 55.26
CA GLU A 259 32.30 -67.77 53.90
C GLU A 259 31.67 -69.17 53.97
N LEU A 260 32.07 -70.04 54.91
CA LEU A 260 31.41 -71.31 55.22
C LEU A 260 30.01 -71.13 55.83
N GLU A 261 29.82 -70.11 56.67
CA GLU A 261 28.52 -69.81 57.28
C GLU A 261 27.53 -69.22 56.28
N ARG A 262 28.01 -68.42 55.32
CA ARG A 262 27.19 -67.79 54.27
C ARG A 262 26.83 -68.75 53.13
N THR A 263 27.60 -69.80 52.89
CA THR A 263 27.40 -70.69 51.74
C THR A 263 26.66 -71.99 52.09
N ASP A 264 25.79 -72.44 51.18
CA ASP A 264 24.95 -73.62 51.40
C ASP A 264 25.79 -74.92 51.43
N ARG A 265 25.53 -75.79 52.43
CA ARG A 265 26.50 -76.76 53.02
C ARG A 265 27.18 -77.75 52.07
N ARG A 266 26.74 -77.90 50.82
CA ARG A 266 27.33 -78.85 49.85
C ARG A 266 28.04 -78.20 48.66
N ALA A 267 27.59 -77.04 48.19
CA ALA A 267 28.20 -76.36 47.05
C ALA A 267 29.28 -75.35 47.49
N GLY A 268 29.08 -74.70 48.64
CA GLY A 268 30.03 -73.75 49.21
C GLY A 268 31.39 -74.37 49.54
N VAL A 269 31.36 -75.53 50.22
CA VAL A 269 32.58 -76.25 50.66
C VAL A 269 33.45 -76.68 49.47
N ALA A 270 32.85 -77.10 48.36
CA ALA A 270 33.59 -77.51 47.17
C ALA A 270 34.28 -76.32 46.48
N ASN A 271 33.62 -75.16 46.40
CA ASN A 271 34.19 -73.95 45.84
C ASN A 271 35.29 -73.35 46.75
N LEU A 272 35.09 -73.38 48.07
CA LEU A 272 36.10 -72.97 49.05
C LEU A 272 37.35 -73.85 48.98
N LEU A 273 37.19 -75.18 48.91
CA LEU A 273 38.32 -76.11 48.73
C LEU A 273 39.05 -75.86 47.41
N LEU A 274 38.34 -75.50 46.33
CA LEU A 274 38.96 -75.16 45.06
C LEU A 274 39.78 -73.86 45.14
N LYS A 275 39.23 -72.84 45.82
CA LYS A 275 39.84 -71.52 46.05
C LYS A 275 41.10 -71.61 46.93
N VAL A 276 41.04 -72.41 48.00
CA VAL A 276 42.18 -72.71 48.87
C VAL A 276 43.24 -73.50 48.11
N LYS A 277 42.84 -74.50 47.31
CA LYS A 277 43.79 -75.30 46.52
C LYS A 277 44.47 -74.48 45.43
N SER A 278 43.76 -73.58 44.75
CA SER A 278 44.35 -72.70 43.74
C SER A 278 45.30 -71.66 44.35
N ALA A 279 44.99 -71.15 45.55
CA ALA A 279 45.88 -70.27 46.29
C ALA A 279 47.16 -70.98 46.75
N GLN A 280 47.03 -72.26 47.17
CA GLN A 280 48.17 -73.05 47.63
C GLN A 280 49.10 -73.48 46.50
N GLU A 281 48.57 -73.72 45.29
CA GLU A 281 49.39 -74.01 44.10
C GLU A 281 50.18 -72.78 43.60
N HIS A 282 49.80 -71.55 44.00
CA HIS A 282 50.53 -70.30 43.69
C HIS A 282 51.56 -69.89 44.76
N GLN A 283 51.66 -70.59 45.90
CA GLN A 283 52.52 -70.22 47.04
C GLN A 283 53.87 -70.96 47.12
N VAL A 284 54.20 -71.82 46.16
CA VAL A 284 55.44 -72.64 46.22
C VAL A 284 56.69 -71.92 45.72
N ASP A 285 56.55 -70.79 45.01
CA ASP A 285 57.69 -69.99 44.56
C ASP A 285 58.00 -68.87 45.55
N GLU A 286 59.22 -68.93 46.11
CA GLU A 286 59.95 -67.90 46.86
C GLU A 286 59.11 -67.03 47.82
N VAL A 287 59.42 -67.11 49.12
CA VAL A 287 59.03 -66.07 50.10
C VAL A 287 59.61 -64.74 49.62
N LYS A 288 58.89 -64.05 48.75
CA LYS A 288 59.23 -62.71 48.28
C LYS A 288 59.07 -61.81 49.48
N ASP A 289 60.19 -61.21 49.86
CA ASP A 289 60.18 -60.17 50.87
C ASP A 289 59.20 -59.09 50.42
N VAL A 290 58.16 -58.85 51.22
CA VAL A 290 57.09 -57.91 50.86
C VAL A 290 57.71 -56.51 50.89
N ASP A 291 57.78 -55.85 49.73
CA ASP A 291 58.26 -54.47 49.68
C ASP A 291 57.20 -53.55 50.28
N ILE A 292 57.38 -53.24 51.58
CA ILE A 292 56.51 -52.36 52.36
C ILE A 292 56.32 -51.00 51.68
N ARG A 293 57.33 -50.52 50.93
CA ARG A 293 57.23 -49.26 50.21
C ARG A 293 56.22 -49.40 49.07
N GLU A 294 56.31 -50.45 48.27
CA GLU A 294 55.39 -50.68 47.15
C GLU A 294 53.95 -50.86 47.64
N GLU A 295 53.75 -51.59 48.75
CA GLU A 295 52.42 -51.77 49.35
C GLU A 295 51.83 -50.46 49.91
N LEU A 296 52.63 -49.64 50.60
CA LEU A 296 52.18 -48.32 51.08
C LEU A 296 51.89 -47.36 49.92
N GLU A 297 52.69 -47.39 48.87
CA GLU A 297 52.46 -46.58 47.67
C GLU A 297 51.19 -47.02 46.94
N MET A 298 50.94 -48.34 46.85
CA MET A 298 49.70 -48.88 46.29
C MET A 298 48.48 -48.46 47.12
N ALA A 299 48.54 -48.58 48.45
CA ALA A 299 47.46 -48.14 49.33
C ALA A 299 47.18 -46.63 49.17
N TRP A 300 48.24 -45.81 49.14
CA TRP A 300 48.12 -44.36 48.91
C TRP A 300 47.51 -44.03 47.54
N ARG A 301 47.89 -44.75 46.48
CA ARG A 301 47.28 -44.60 45.14
C ARG A 301 45.80 -45.00 45.14
N LEU A 302 45.42 -46.04 45.89
CA LEU A 302 44.02 -46.45 46.04
C LEU A 302 43.20 -45.37 46.77
N ASP A 303 43.75 -44.76 47.83
CA ASP A 303 43.11 -43.67 48.55
C ASP A 303 42.93 -42.43 47.64
N GLN A 304 43.96 -42.07 46.87
CA GLN A 304 43.87 -41.00 45.88
C GLN A 304 42.82 -41.30 44.80
N MET A 305 42.79 -42.53 44.30
CA MET A 305 41.79 -42.95 43.32
C MET A 305 40.38 -42.90 43.90
N SER A 306 40.21 -43.28 45.17
CA SER A 306 38.93 -43.16 45.89
C SER A 306 38.46 -41.71 45.97
N LEU A 307 39.33 -40.78 46.35
CA LEU A 307 39.00 -39.34 46.39
C LEU A 307 38.66 -38.76 45.01
N LEU A 308 39.37 -39.20 43.96
CA LEU A 308 39.07 -38.80 42.58
C LEU A 308 37.71 -39.34 42.12
N ASN A 309 37.37 -40.58 42.49
CA ASN A 309 36.08 -41.18 42.20
C ASN A 309 34.95 -40.44 42.93
N GLU A 310 35.12 -40.12 44.21
CA GLU A 310 34.15 -39.35 44.99
C GLU A 310 33.94 -37.95 44.38
N LYS A 311 35.01 -37.26 43.99
CA LYS A 311 34.93 -35.99 43.27
C LYS A 311 34.18 -36.12 41.94
N SER A 312 34.45 -37.19 41.19
CA SER A 312 33.74 -37.47 39.94
C SER A 312 32.25 -37.69 40.19
N GLU A 313 31.88 -38.44 41.23
CA GLU A 313 30.49 -38.68 41.61
C GLU A 313 29.76 -37.39 42.00
N ILE A 314 30.39 -36.52 42.80
CA ILE A 314 29.85 -35.21 43.16
C ILE A 314 29.54 -34.38 41.90
N LEU A 315 30.45 -34.36 40.92
CA LEU A 315 30.26 -33.64 39.67
C LEU A 315 29.17 -34.27 38.79
N GLN A 316 29.13 -35.60 38.69
CA GLN A 316 28.09 -36.31 37.94
C GLN A 316 26.69 -36.07 38.54
N ASN A 317 26.58 -36.05 39.86
CA ASN A 317 25.33 -35.73 40.55
C ASN A 317 24.90 -34.29 40.27
N ALA A 318 25.84 -33.33 40.28
CA ALA A 318 25.55 -31.95 39.91
C ALA A 318 25.06 -31.83 38.46
N ILE A 319 25.76 -32.47 37.51
CA ILE A 319 25.37 -32.50 36.09
C ILE A 319 23.97 -33.07 35.94
N LYS A 320 23.68 -34.22 36.58
CA LYS A 320 22.37 -34.86 36.54
C LYS A 320 21.27 -33.96 37.10
N ASP A 321 21.52 -33.25 38.21
CA ASP A 321 20.59 -32.29 38.79
C ASP A 321 20.32 -31.13 37.81
N PHE A 322 21.34 -30.60 37.13
CA PHE A 322 21.16 -29.57 36.11
C PHE A 322 20.37 -30.07 34.90
N GLU A 323 20.74 -31.22 34.35
CA GLU A 323 20.12 -31.80 33.15
C GLU A 323 18.68 -32.26 33.39
N SER A 324 18.40 -32.84 34.55
CA SER A 324 17.09 -33.42 34.84
C SER A 324 16.11 -32.41 35.45
N ASN A 325 16.59 -31.54 36.34
CA ASN A 325 15.71 -30.76 37.21
C ASN A 325 15.72 -29.24 36.90
N ILE A 326 16.79 -28.70 36.31
CA ILE A 326 16.93 -27.26 36.08
C ILE A 326 16.67 -26.90 34.61
N ILE A 327 17.35 -27.57 33.68
CA ILE A 327 17.32 -27.21 32.26
C ILE A 327 15.94 -27.39 31.63
N PRO A 328 15.23 -28.53 31.79
CA PRO A 328 13.96 -28.73 31.08
C PRO A 328 12.87 -27.72 31.49
N PRO A 329 12.67 -27.40 32.79
CA PRO A 329 11.72 -26.36 33.16
C PRO A 329 12.09 -24.96 32.67
N LEU A 330 13.38 -24.60 32.67
CA LEU A 330 13.87 -23.34 32.10
C LEU A 330 13.61 -23.25 30.60
N GLN A 331 13.77 -24.35 29.86
CA GLN A 331 13.44 -24.42 28.44
C GLN A 331 11.93 -24.28 28.19
N SER A 332 11.11 -24.90 29.04
CA SER A 332 9.65 -24.75 29.00
C SER A 332 9.24 -23.30 29.26
N LEU A 333 9.79 -22.68 30.31
CA LEU A 333 9.55 -21.27 30.64
C LEU A 333 9.99 -20.35 29.50
N TYR A 334 11.16 -20.60 28.91
CA TYR A 334 11.63 -19.86 27.74
C TYR A 334 10.68 -20.00 26.55
N GLY A 335 10.17 -21.21 26.27
CA GLY A 335 9.15 -21.43 25.24
C GLY A 335 7.87 -20.63 25.48
N THR A 336 7.39 -20.61 26.72
CA THR A 336 6.21 -19.84 27.14
C THR A 336 6.44 -18.33 27.00
N VAL A 337 7.59 -17.82 27.45
CA VAL A 337 7.94 -16.40 27.29
C VAL A 337 8.08 -16.03 25.82
N LYS A 338 8.75 -16.87 25.01
CA LYS A 338 8.93 -16.64 23.58
C LYS A 338 7.59 -16.59 22.83
N THR A 339 6.68 -17.51 23.12
CA THR A 339 5.33 -17.49 22.52
C THR A 339 4.53 -16.27 22.97
N SER A 340 4.64 -15.86 24.24
CA SER A 340 4.02 -14.63 24.74
C SER A 340 4.55 -13.37 24.03
N VAL A 341 5.88 -13.26 23.85
CA VAL A 341 6.49 -12.13 23.13
C VAL A 341 6.02 -12.10 21.67
N SER A 342 5.90 -13.27 21.03
CA SER A 342 5.36 -13.37 19.67
C SER A 342 3.92 -12.86 19.58
N HIS A 343 3.05 -13.26 20.51
CA HIS A 343 1.67 -12.76 20.54
C HIS A 343 1.59 -11.27 20.85
N MET A 344 2.47 -10.75 21.71
CA MET A 344 2.55 -9.32 21.99
C MET A 344 2.96 -8.53 20.74
N ALA A 345 3.96 -8.99 20.00
CA ALA A 345 4.37 -8.37 18.74
C ALA A 345 3.26 -8.41 17.68
N GLU A 346 2.50 -9.51 17.59
CA GLU A 346 1.32 -9.61 16.71
C GLU A 346 0.22 -8.62 17.13
N ALA A 347 -0.07 -8.53 18.44
CA ALA A 347 -1.03 -7.57 18.98
C ALA A 347 -0.62 -6.12 18.71
N GLU A 348 0.67 -5.79 18.90
CA GLU A 348 1.23 -4.48 18.55
C GLU A 348 1.07 -4.17 17.07
N GLY A 349 1.32 -5.15 16.19
CA GLY A 349 1.11 -5.01 14.75
C GLY A 349 -0.36 -4.74 14.39
N LEU A 350 -1.30 -5.45 15.01
CA LEU A 350 -2.74 -5.23 14.81
C LEU A 350 -3.20 -3.87 15.32
N ILE A 351 -2.71 -3.44 16.50
CA ILE A 351 -3.01 -2.11 17.06
C ILE A 351 -2.45 -1.00 16.17
N ALA A 352 -1.24 -1.17 15.64
CA ALA A 352 -0.63 -0.22 14.71
C ALA A 352 -1.45 -0.11 13.41
N ALA A 353 -1.83 -1.24 12.82
CA ALA A 353 -2.67 -1.26 11.62
C ALA A 353 -4.04 -0.59 11.86
N LEU A 354 -4.70 -0.87 12.99
CA LEU A 354 -5.95 -0.19 13.37
C LEU A 354 -5.74 1.32 13.55
N GLY A 355 -4.61 1.74 14.12
CA GLY A 355 -4.24 3.14 14.25
C GLY A 355 -4.13 3.84 12.89
N GLU A 356 -3.45 3.22 11.93
CA GLU A 356 -3.33 3.71 10.55
C GLU A 356 -4.70 3.79 9.84
N GLU A 357 -5.54 2.77 9.96
CA GLU A 357 -6.90 2.77 9.40
C GLU A 357 -7.76 3.91 9.98
N LEU A 358 -7.68 4.15 11.30
CA LEU A 358 -8.41 5.25 11.94
C LEU A 358 -7.88 6.62 11.52
N GLU A 359 -6.57 6.75 11.30
CA GLU A 359 -5.96 7.97 10.76
C GLU A 359 -6.41 8.24 9.32
N GLU A 360 -6.45 7.21 8.46
CA GLU A 360 -6.95 7.31 7.08
C GLU A 360 -8.43 7.71 7.03
N ILE A 361 -9.27 7.15 7.92
CA ILE A 361 -10.68 7.54 8.05
C ILE A 361 -10.79 9.00 8.50
N ALA A 362 -9.99 9.42 9.48
CA ALA A 362 -10.00 10.80 9.97
C ALA A 362 -9.57 11.79 8.88
N GLU A 363 -8.54 11.46 8.09
CA GLU A 363 -8.07 12.28 6.99
C GLU A 363 -9.09 12.30 5.82
N SER A 364 -9.69 11.16 5.49
CA SER A 364 -10.78 11.08 4.51
C SER A 364 -11.98 11.94 4.91
N SER A 365 -12.33 11.97 6.20
CA SER A 365 -13.38 12.84 6.73
C SER A 365 -13.03 14.33 6.61
N ARG A 366 -11.76 14.70 6.86
CA ARG A 366 -11.25 16.06 6.65
C ARG A 366 -11.30 16.47 5.18
N LEU A 367 -10.81 15.61 4.27
CA LEU A 367 -10.86 15.89 2.84
C LEU A 367 -12.30 15.98 2.32
N ALA A 368 -13.23 15.15 2.83
CA ALA A 368 -14.64 15.24 2.48
C ALA A 368 -15.27 16.55 2.95
N THR A 369 -14.93 17.01 4.17
CA THR A 369 -15.43 18.29 4.70
C THR A 369 -14.81 19.49 3.98
N ASP A 370 -13.52 19.43 3.63
CA ASP A 370 -12.85 20.50 2.89
C ASP A 370 -13.26 20.55 1.42
N ASN A 371 -13.47 19.41 0.77
CA ASN A 371 -14.04 19.35 -0.58
C ASN A 371 -15.50 19.79 -0.61
N SER A 372 -16.29 19.50 0.43
CA SER A 372 -17.63 20.09 0.58
C SER A 372 -17.54 21.61 0.70
N ARG A 373 -16.60 22.14 1.49
CA ARG A 373 -16.39 23.60 1.64
C ARG A 373 -15.82 24.28 0.40
N ASN A 374 -15.00 23.60 -0.40
CA ASN A 374 -14.40 24.16 -1.61
C ASN A 374 -15.25 23.94 -2.88
N SER A 375 -16.07 22.88 -2.93
CA SER A 375 -17.14 22.77 -3.94
C SER A 375 -18.33 23.69 -3.62
N LEU A 376 -18.33 24.27 -2.43
CA LEU A 376 -19.07 25.46 -2.01
C LEU A 376 -18.57 26.77 -2.65
N GLY A 377 -18.22 26.71 -3.94
CA GLY A 377 -18.59 27.75 -4.91
C GLY A 377 -20.11 27.79 -5.10
N ILE A 378 -20.83 27.78 -3.99
CA ILE A 378 -22.27 27.71 -3.88
C ILE A 378 -22.78 29.13 -4.12
N SER A 379 -23.22 29.32 -5.36
CA SER A 379 -24.52 29.88 -5.72
C SER A 379 -25.46 30.01 -4.52
N GLN A 380 -26.06 31.18 -4.33
CA GLN A 380 -27.00 31.53 -3.25
C GLN A 380 -28.16 30.54 -2.99
N ASP A 381 -28.38 29.54 -3.85
CA ASP A 381 -29.46 28.56 -3.77
C ASP A 381 -29.37 27.60 -2.58
N THR A 382 -28.19 27.12 -2.15
CA THR A 382 -28.17 26.16 -1.02
C THR A 382 -28.29 26.82 0.35
N ALA A 383 -28.02 28.12 0.46
CA ALA A 383 -28.37 28.88 1.66
C ALA A 383 -29.89 28.99 1.81
N ALA A 384 -30.62 29.11 0.69
CA ALA A 384 -32.08 29.08 0.68
C ALA A 384 -32.61 27.67 1.00
N GLU A 385 -32.01 26.60 0.47
CA GLU A 385 -32.38 25.22 0.80
C GLU A 385 -32.09 24.85 2.27
N ALA A 386 -30.97 25.30 2.83
CA ALA A 386 -30.66 25.08 4.25
C ALA A 386 -31.68 25.79 5.16
N GLN A 387 -32.14 26.98 4.76
CA GLN A 387 -33.18 27.71 5.47
C GLN A 387 -34.57 27.04 5.33
N THR A 388 -34.93 26.53 4.16
CA THR A 388 -36.20 25.80 3.99
C THR A 388 -36.20 24.49 4.76
N LEU A 389 -35.08 23.77 4.81
CA LEU A 389 -34.95 22.54 5.59
C LEU A 389 -34.99 22.81 7.10
N GLN A 390 -34.34 23.88 7.57
CA GLN A 390 -34.43 24.31 8.97
C GLN A 390 -35.85 24.70 9.34
N ALA A 391 -36.56 25.45 8.49
CA ALA A 391 -37.96 25.78 8.72
C ALA A 391 -38.84 24.52 8.80
N GLY A 392 -38.66 23.57 7.89
CA GLY A 392 -39.37 22.28 7.92
C GLY A 392 -39.09 21.46 9.18
N LEU A 393 -37.84 21.47 9.67
CA LEU A 393 -37.48 20.80 10.93
C LEU A 393 -38.14 21.47 12.14
N VAL A 394 -38.17 22.81 12.18
CA VAL A 394 -38.85 23.57 13.25
C VAL A 394 -40.34 23.26 13.26
N ASP A 395 -40.98 23.23 12.10
CA ASP A 395 -42.42 22.90 11.98
C ASP A 395 -42.71 21.48 12.44
N LEU A 396 -41.82 20.53 12.11
CA LEU A 396 -41.94 19.14 12.55
C LEU A 396 -41.78 19.03 14.08
N LEU A 397 -40.78 19.68 14.67
CA LEU A 397 -40.59 19.70 16.13
C LEU A 397 -41.77 20.32 16.87
N LYS A 398 -42.34 21.41 16.34
CA LYS A 398 -43.56 22.02 16.90
C LYS A 398 -44.78 21.11 16.78
N LYS A 399 -44.92 20.39 15.65
CA LYS A 399 -46.03 19.45 15.45
C LYS A 399 -46.03 18.30 16.47
N TYR A 400 -44.86 17.90 16.95
CA TYR A 400 -44.71 16.84 17.94
C TYR A 400 -44.54 17.36 19.37
N GLU A 401 -44.83 18.64 19.63
CA GLU A 401 -44.73 19.24 20.97
C GLU A 401 -45.59 18.50 22.02
N ASP A 402 -46.75 17.98 21.62
CA ASP A 402 -47.64 17.20 22.50
C ASP A 402 -47.07 15.85 22.95
N LEU A 403 -46.08 15.31 22.23
CA LEU A 403 -45.42 14.04 22.57
C LEU A 403 -44.24 14.23 23.54
N ARG A 404 -43.93 15.48 23.88
CA ARG A 404 -42.79 15.81 24.73
C ARG A 404 -43.08 15.41 26.18
N PRO A 405 -42.10 14.89 26.94
CA PRO A 405 -42.29 14.57 28.35
C PRO A 405 -42.83 15.77 29.14
N VAL A 406 -43.76 15.51 30.06
CA VAL A 406 -44.40 16.53 30.92
C VAL A 406 -43.38 17.32 31.75
N ARG A 407 -42.14 16.84 31.87
CA ARG A 407 -41.04 17.47 32.63
C ARG A 407 -40.05 18.28 31.78
N SER A 408 -40.22 18.32 30.47
CA SER A 408 -39.31 19.05 29.57
C SER A 408 -39.56 20.57 29.66
N GLU A 409 -38.49 21.36 29.53
CA GLU A 409 -38.60 22.83 29.44
C GLU A 409 -39.47 23.25 28.23
N PRO A 410 -40.15 24.41 28.23
CA PRO A 410 -40.96 24.86 27.08
C PRO A 410 -40.19 24.85 25.75
N LEU A 411 -40.85 24.49 24.64
CA LEU A 411 -40.20 24.40 23.33
C LEU A 411 -39.93 25.81 22.78
N VAL A 412 -38.68 26.25 22.86
CA VAL A 412 -38.23 27.53 22.30
C VAL A 412 -37.22 27.23 21.20
N LEU A 413 -37.62 27.50 19.95
CA LEU A 413 -36.81 27.30 18.75
C LEU A 413 -36.65 28.65 18.04
N LEU A 414 -35.69 29.47 18.48
CA LEU A 414 -35.41 30.78 17.91
C LEU A 414 -34.25 30.74 16.91
N ASP A 415 -33.24 29.93 17.22
CA ASP A 415 -32.05 29.79 16.40
C ASP A 415 -31.74 28.33 16.02
N ARG A 416 -30.69 28.14 15.22
CA ARG A 416 -30.23 26.80 14.83
C ARG A 416 -29.72 26.01 16.03
N GLU A 417 -29.18 26.70 17.02
CA GLU A 417 -28.61 26.07 18.22
C GLU A 417 -29.71 25.47 19.09
N ASP A 418 -30.86 26.13 19.19
CA ASP A 418 -32.06 25.63 19.83
C ASP A 418 -32.59 24.37 19.15
N THR A 419 -32.64 24.32 17.81
CA THR A 419 -33.06 23.11 17.08
C THR A 419 -32.11 21.93 17.32
N LEU A 420 -30.79 22.18 17.38
CA LEU A 420 -29.80 21.15 17.68
C LEU A 420 -29.86 20.71 19.14
N ARG A 421 -30.13 21.63 20.07
CA ARG A 421 -30.32 21.33 21.50
C ARG A 421 -31.53 20.42 21.67
N GLU A 422 -32.64 20.71 20.99
CA GLU A 422 -33.84 19.89 21.04
C GLU A 422 -33.62 18.49 20.43
N LEU A 423 -32.98 18.40 19.25
CA LEU A 423 -32.65 17.10 18.66
C LEU A 423 -31.74 16.26 19.57
N LYS A 424 -30.78 16.89 20.26
CA LYS A 424 -29.95 16.21 21.26
C LYS A 424 -30.78 15.73 22.45
N ALA A 425 -31.72 16.55 22.92
CA ALA A 425 -32.60 16.18 24.03
C ALA A 425 -33.51 14.99 23.65
N ILE A 426 -34.08 14.98 22.45
CA ILE A 426 -34.88 13.86 21.93
C ILE A 426 -34.04 12.58 21.84
N LYS A 427 -32.81 12.66 21.33
CA LYS A 427 -31.91 11.51 21.22
C LYS A 427 -31.48 10.96 22.59
N GLU A 428 -31.27 11.83 23.57
CA GLU A 428 -30.95 11.40 24.93
C GLU A 428 -32.17 10.75 25.60
N GLN A 429 -33.37 11.27 25.34
CA GLN A 429 -34.62 10.66 25.78
C GLN A 429 -34.81 9.27 25.16
N GLU A 430 -34.57 9.11 23.85
CA GLU A 430 -34.61 7.83 23.15
C GLU A 430 -33.69 6.80 23.83
N ARG A 431 -32.43 7.15 24.08
CA ARG A 431 -31.48 6.28 24.80
C ARG A 431 -31.94 5.93 26.21
N SER A 432 -32.52 6.88 26.93
CA SER A 432 -33.06 6.64 28.26
C SER A 432 -34.21 5.64 28.23
N LEU A 433 -35.09 5.75 27.22
CA LEU A 433 -36.21 4.83 27.02
C LEU A 433 -35.74 3.44 26.58
N GLU A 434 -34.76 3.36 25.67
CA GLU A 434 -34.12 2.09 25.28
C GLU A 434 -33.51 1.39 26.50
N SER A 435 -32.79 2.12 27.35
CA SER A 435 -32.22 1.56 28.59
C SER A 435 -33.29 1.14 29.62
N GLU A 436 -34.43 1.83 29.66
CA GLU A 436 -35.58 1.41 30.46
C GLU A 436 -36.25 0.16 29.90
N GLU A 437 -36.38 0.04 28.59
CA GLU A 437 -36.90 -1.13 27.90
C GLU A 437 -35.99 -2.35 28.06
N GLU A 438 -34.67 -2.18 27.93
CA GLU A 438 -33.68 -3.22 28.22
C GLU A 438 -33.79 -3.69 29.67
N ARG A 439 -33.86 -2.78 30.64
CA ARG A 439 -34.06 -3.15 32.04
C ARG A 439 -35.40 -3.83 32.27
N GLY A 440 -36.46 -3.36 31.62
CA GLY A 440 -37.79 -3.95 31.70
C GLY A 440 -37.84 -5.37 31.11
N SER A 441 -37.20 -5.60 29.96
CA SER A 441 -37.12 -6.91 29.33
C SER A 441 -36.31 -7.90 30.16
N VAL A 442 -35.19 -7.47 30.75
CA VAL A 442 -34.40 -8.29 31.69
C VAL A 442 -35.24 -8.65 32.92
N ALA A 443 -35.93 -7.68 33.52
CA ALA A 443 -36.80 -7.94 34.67
C ALA A 443 -37.96 -8.90 34.32
N LEU A 444 -38.52 -8.81 33.12
CA LEU A 444 -39.59 -9.69 32.65
C LEU A 444 -39.07 -11.12 32.42
N ILE A 445 -37.88 -11.28 31.82
CA ILE A 445 -37.22 -12.59 31.66
C ILE A 445 -36.98 -13.24 33.04
N GLN A 446 -36.39 -12.49 33.99
CA GLN A 446 -36.16 -12.97 35.35
C GLN A 446 -37.47 -13.33 36.06
N GLY A 447 -38.53 -12.54 35.88
CA GLY A 447 -39.85 -12.83 36.42
C GLY A 447 -40.48 -14.10 35.85
N LEU A 448 -40.33 -14.34 34.54
CA LEU A 448 -40.79 -15.57 33.88
C LEU A 448 -40.00 -16.80 34.33
N GLU A 449 -38.69 -16.68 34.52
CA GLU A 449 -37.85 -17.73 35.09
C GLU A 449 -38.29 -18.08 36.52
N HIS A 450 -38.54 -17.08 37.35
CA HIS A 450 -39.01 -17.29 38.71
C HIS A 450 -40.40 -17.96 38.76
N LEU A 451 -41.33 -17.56 37.89
CA LEU A 451 -42.63 -18.22 37.76
C LEU A 451 -42.50 -19.67 37.25
N ARG A 452 -41.56 -19.94 36.35
CA ARG A 452 -41.25 -21.29 35.87
C ARG A 452 -40.72 -22.18 37.00
N GLU A 453 -39.85 -21.65 37.87
CA GLU A 453 -39.34 -22.36 39.05
C GLU A 453 -40.47 -22.68 40.05
N LEU A 454 -41.35 -21.70 40.33
CA LEU A 454 -42.50 -21.89 41.21
C LEU A 454 -43.51 -22.91 40.66
N ALA A 455 -43.76 -22.89 39.35
CA ALA A 455 -44.63 -23.88 38.69
C ALA A 455 -44.01 -25.29 38.71
N GLY A 456 -42.67 -25.39 38.57
CA GLY A 456 -41.95 -26.65 38.72
C GLY A 456 -42.03 -27.23 40.14
N ALA A 457 -42.08 -26.38 41.16
CA ALA A 457 -42.20 -26.79 42.56
C ALA A 457 -43.60 -27.31 42.95
N PHE A 458 -44.65 -26.94 42.21
CA PHE A 458 -46.04 -27.37 42.46
C PHE A 458 -46.44 -28.68 41.75
N VAL A 459 -45.55 -29.28 40.96
CA VAL A 459 -45.78 -30.54 40.22
C VAL A 459 -45.18 -31.77 40.93
N ILE A 460 -44.85 -31.63 42.23
CA ILE A 460 -44.49 -32.74 43.14
C ILE A 460 -45.57 -32.83 44.21
#